data_AF-A0A6J7FN18-F1
#
_entry.id   AF-A0A6J7FN18-F1
#
_cell.length_a   1.000
_cell.length_b   1.000
_cell.length_c   1.000
_cell.angle_alpha   90.00
_cell.angle_beta   90.00
_cell.angle_gamma   90.00
#
_symmetry.space_group_name_H-M   'P 1'
#
loop_
_entity.id
_entity.type
_entity.pdbx_description
1 polymer ?
#
loop_
_entity_poly.entity_id
_entity_poly.type
_entity_poly.pdbx_seq_one_letter_code
_entity_poly.pdbx_strand_id
1 'polypeptide(L)'
;MPKGMTPTEVWKKNFMACFITDPTGLITRDRYGVETISWECDYPHSDSTWPYSPEVLIKELEAAKCSDAEINMITHENVARFFDWDPFKHTPRDQATVGALRALATDVDVSETSKVEYKRRWAETHA
;
A
#
# COMPACT_ATOMS: atom_id res chain seq x y z
N MET A 1 -26.02 2.26 15.90
CA MET A 1 -24.81 2.26 16.75
C MET A 1 -25.02 1.28 17.90
N PRO A 2 -24.08 0.36 18.19
CA PRO A 2 -24.14 -0.50 19.37
C PRO A 2 -24.31 0.33 20.64
N LYS A 3 -25.11 -0.18 21.59
CA LYS A 3 -25.41 0.54 22.83
C LYS A 3 -24.13 0.77 23.63
N GLY A 4 -23.89 2.01 24.04
CA GLY A 4 -22.74 2.39 24.85
C GLY A 4 -21.44 2.67 24.09
N MET A 5 -21.46 2.65 22.75
CA MET A 5 -20.29 3.00 21.93
C MET A 5 -20.50 4.32 21.18
N THR A 6 -19.45 5.14 21.14
CA THR A 6 -19.33 6.32 20.28
C THR A 6 -19.10 5.94 18.82
N PRO A 7 -19.35 6.86 17.86
CA PRO A 7 -18.97 6.68 16.46
C PRO A 7 -17.50 6.31 16.25
N THR A 8 -16.59 6.96 16.98
CA THR A 8 -15.15 6.70 16.88
C THR A 8 -14.79 5.29 17.37
N GLU A 9 -15.41 4.80 18.45
CA GLU A 9 -15.15 3.43 18.92
C GLU A 9 -15.67 2.38 17.94
N VAL A 10 -16.81 2.64 17.30
CA VAL A 10 -17.32 1.75 16.25
C VAL A 10 -16.41 1.76 15.03
N TRP A 11 -15.91 2.93 14.63
CA TRP A 11 -14.90 3.06 13.56
C TRP A 11 -13.66 2.21 13.88
N LYS A 12 -12.99 2.51 14.99
CA LYS A 12 -11.73 1.86 15.40
C LYS A 12 -11.85 0.34 15.57
N LYS A 13 -13.04 -0.14 15.94
CA LYS A 13 -13.29 -1.58 16.14
C LYS A 13 -13.57 -2.35 14.84
N ASN A 14 -14.23 -1.72 13.85
CA ASN A 14 -14.84 -2.47 12.75
C ASN A 14 -14.41 -2.04 11.36
N PHE A 15 -13.68 -0.93 11.23
CA PHE A 15 -13.36 -0.33 9.94
C PHE A 15 -11.86 -0.13 9.77
N MET A 16 -11.42 -0.26 8.53
CA MET A 16 -10.10 0.11 8.07
C MET A 16 -10.29 0.84 6.73
N ALA A 17 -9.53 1.91 6.53
CA ALA A 17 -9.47 2.64 5.27
C ALA A 17 -8.11 2.41 4.61
N CYS A 18 -8.13 2.30 3.30
CA CYS A 18 -6.94 2.32 2.46
C CYS A 18 -6.76 3.69 1.80
N PHE A 19 -5.53 3.97 1.35
CA PHE A 19 -5.20 5.15 0.55
C PHE A 19 -4.07 4.84 -0.44
N ILE A 20 -4.08 5.52 -1.59
CA ILE A 20 -2.97 5.51 -2.55
C ILE A 20 -1.99 6.65 -2.23
N THR A 21 -2.51 7.89 -2.22
CA THR A 21 -1.83 9.12 -1.79
C THR A 21 -2.81 9.94 -0.94
N ASP A 22 -2.44 10.28 0.30
CA ASP A 22 -3.29 11.12 1.16
C ASP A 22 -2.47 11.91 2.19
N PRO A 23 -1.80 13.00 1.77
CA PRO A 23 -1.01 13.84 2.68
C PRO A 23 -1.83 14.39 3.85
N THR A 24 -3.12 14.67 3.65
CA THR A 24 -3.96 15.27 4.70
C THR A 24 -4.34 14.22 5.73
N GLY A 25 -4.79 13.04 5.29
CA GLY A 25 -5.12 11.92 6.17
C GLY A 25 -3.92 11.49 7.02
N LEU A 26 -2.72 11.43 6.45
CA LEU A 26 -1.51 11.07 7.18
C LEU A 26 -1.13 12.09 8.26
N ILE A 27 -1.28 13.39 8.02
CA ILE A 27 -1.03 14.44 9.03
C ILE A 27 -2.06 14.37 10.17
N THR A 28 -3.26 13.88 9.88
CA THR A 28 -4.38 13.87 10.82
C THR A 28 -4.70 12.47 11.38
N ARG A 29 -3.83 11.49 11.11
CA ARG A 29 -4.01 10.06 11.42
C ARG A 29 -4.40 9.78 12.87
N ASP A 30 -3.87 10.55 13.81
CA ASP A 30 -4.16 10.40 15.25
C ASP A 30 -5.65 10.60 15.58
N ARG A 31 -6.36 11.39 14.76
CA ARG A 31 -7.79 11.67 14.96
C ARG A 31 -8.67 10.47 14.58
N TYR A 32 -8.26 9.68 13.59
CA TYR A 32 -9.00 8.51 13.12
C TYR A 32 -8.52 7.22 13.79
N GLY A 33 -7.24 7.19 14.18
CA GLY A 33 -6.53 6.03 14.69
C GLY A 33 -5.66 5.42 13.60
N VAL A 34 -4.33 5.48 13.78
CA VAL A 34 -3.36 4.87 12.84
C VAL A 34 -3.60 3.37 12.67
N GLU A 35 -4.18 2.70 13.67
CA GLU A 35 -4.60 1.29 13.63
C GLU A 35 -5.69 0.97 12.60
N THR A 36 -6.34 2.00 12.05
CA THR A 36 -7.42 1.88 11.05
C THR A 36 -6.96 2.26 9.64
N ILE A 37 -5.67 2.49 9.43
CA ILE A 37 -5.11 2.97 8.16
C ILE A 37 -4.27 1.86 7.53
N SER A 38 -4.45 1.65 6.24
CA SER A 38 -3.61 0.78 5.41
C SER A 38 -3.20 1.51 4.14
N TRP A 39 -2.02 1.23 3.60
CA TRP A 39 -1.66 1.70 2.27
C TRP A 39 -2.13 0.72 1.20
N GLU A 40 -2.54 1.23 0.04
CA GLU A 40 -2.80 0.43 -1.15
C GLU A 40 -2.11 1.00 -2.40
N CYS A 41 -1.75 0.11 -3.32
CA CYS A 41 -1.12 0.47 -4.59
C CYS A 41 -2.15 0.81 -5.68
N ASP A 42 -3.31 0.14 -5.63
CA ASP A 42 -4.38 0.18 -6.62
C ASP A 42 -3.94 -0.08 -8.08
N TYR A 43 -2.91 -0.91 -8.27
CA TYR A 43 -2.48 -1.33 -9.59
C TYR A 43 -3.56 -2.20 -10.28
N PRO A 44 -3.85 -2.03 -11.59
CA PRO A 44 -3.18 -1.14 -12.56
C PRO A 44 -3.99 0.14 -12.87
N HIS A 45 -4.75 0.67 -11.92
CA HIS A 45 -5.54 1.88 -12.17
C HIS A 45 -4.64 3.09 -12.49
N SER A 46 -5.22 4.08 -13.18
CA SER A 46 -4.47 5.23 -13.70
C SER A 46 -3.91 6.17 -12.62
N ASP A 47 -4.51 6.14 -11.43
CA ASP A 47 -4.10 6.85 -10.22
C ASP A 47 -3.15 6.04 -9.35
N SER A 48 -2.83 4.80 -9.73
CA SER A 48 -1.78 4.02 -9.09
C SER A 48 -0.42 4.71 -9.21
N THR A 49 0.39 4.54 -8.18
CA THR A 49 1.78 5.02 -8.14
C THR A 49 2.80 3.97 -8.62
N TRP A 50 2.34 2.79 -9.01
CA TRP A 50 3.21 1.74 -9.56
C TRP A 50 3.91 2.24 -10.84
N PRO A 51 5.21 1.94 -11.05
CA PRO A 51 6.10 1.05 -10.29
C PRO A 51 6.90 1.74 -9.16
N TYR A 52 6.64 3.02 -8.92
CA TYR A 52 7.38 3.87 -7.97
C TYR A 52 6.66 4.00 -6.61
N SER A 53 5.70 3.13 -6.34
CA SER A 53 4.87 3.19 -5.13
C SER A 53 5.66 3.28 -3.84
N PRO A 54 6.73 2.50 -3.60
CA PRO A 54 7.51 2.63 -2.37
C PRO A 54 8.16 4.00 -2.20
N GLU A 55 8.69 4.58 -3.28
CA GLU A 55 9.33 5.90 -3.28
C GLU A 55 8.33 7.03 -3.06
N VAL A 56 7.10 6.91 -3.57
CA VAL A 56 6.04 7.89 -3.32
C VAL A 56 5.56 7.78 -1.89
N LEU A 57 5.26 6.57 -1.43
CA LEU A 57 4.74 6.30 -0.09
C LEU A 57 5.70 6.78 1.00
N ILE A 58 6.99 6.43 0.91
CA ILE A 58 7.95 6.78 1.97
C ILE A 58 8.08 8.30 2.12
N LYS A 59 8.03 9.06 1.01
CA LYS A 59 8.06 10.53 1.05
C LYS A 59 6.85 11.12 1.76
N GLU A 60 5.65 10.56 1.53
CA GLU A 60 4.44 11.03 2.22
C GLU A 60 4.46 10.69 3.71
N LEU A 61 4.91 9.48 4.06
CA LEU A 61 5.03 9.05 5.46
C LEU A 61 6.06 9.90 6.23
N GLU A 62 7.21 10.19 5.62
CA GLU A 62 8.23 11.09 6.16
C GLU A 62 7.73 12.53 6.30
N ALA A 63 7.03 13.05 5.29
CA ALA A 63 6.44 14.40 5.33
C ALA A 63 5.40 14.53 6.45
N ALA A 64 4.63 13.46 6.72
CA ALA A 64 3.70 13.38 7.84
C ALA A 64 4.37 13.04 9.18
N LYS A 65 5.70 12.87 9.21
CA LYS A 65 6.49 12.51 10.39
C LYS A 65 5.98 11.23 11.06
N CYS A 66 5.68 10.21 10.26
CA CYS A 66 5.37 8.88 10.77
C CYS A 66 6.63 8.27 11.39
N SER A 67 6.51 7.71 12.59
CA SER A 67 7.52 6.87 13.21
C SER A 67 7.62 5.51 12.52
N ASP A 68 8.73 4.79 12.71
CA ASP A 68 8.91 3.43 12.16
C ASP A 68 7.78 2.47 12.55
N ALA A 69 7.25 2.61 13.78
CA ALA A 69 6.12 1.81 14.24
C ALA A 69 4.84 2.12 13.44
N GLU A 70 4.55 3.39 13.18
CA GLU A 70 3.39 3.78 12.38
C GLU A 70 3.56 3.37 10.91
N ILE A 71 4.78 3.46 10.37
CA ILE A 71 5.11 2.97 9.03
C ILE A 71 4.82 1.46 8.94
N ASN A 72 5.24 0.67 9.92
CA ASN A 72 4.94 -0.77 9.94
C ASN A 72 3.44 -1.04 10.01
N MET A 73 2.72 -0.32 10.88
CA MET A 73 1.26 -0.40 11.00
C MET A 73 0.56 -0.14 9.66
N ILE A 74 0.87 1.00 9.03
CA ILE A 74 0.24 1.44 7.78
C ILE A 74 0.59 0.51 6.61
N THR A 75 1.84 0.04 6.53
CA THR A 75 2.32 -0.72 5.37
C THR A 75 1.92 -2.19 5.40
N HIS A 76 1.83 -2.83 6.58
CA HIS A 76 1.55 -4.27 6.63
C HIS A 76 0.87 -4.76 7.91
N GLU A 77 1.19 -4.24 9.10
CA GLU A 77 0.70 -4.87 10.35
C GLU A 77 -0.81 -4.69 10.56
N ASN A 78 -1.39 -3.55 10.18
CA ASN A 78 -2.84 -3.35 10.27
C ASN A 78 -3.60 -4.31 9.36
N VAL A 79 -3.12 -4.51 8.13
CA VAL A 79 -3.71 -5.45 7.17
C VAL A 79 -3.54 -6.89 7.66
N ALA A 80 -2.35 -7.25 8.15
CA ALA A 80 -2.06 -8.55 8.77
C ALA A 80 -3.06 -8.89 9.88
N ARG A 81 -3.27 -7.94 10.80
CA ARG A 81 -4.23 -8.06 11.89
C ARG A 81 -5.69 -8.10 11.41
N PHE A 82 -6.06 -7.23 10.46
CA PHE A 82 -7.46 -7.09 10.03
C PHE A 82 -7.95 -8.31 9.25
N PHE A 83 -7.11 -8.89 8.41
CA PHE A 83 -7.44 -10.08 7.60
C PHE A 83 -6.98 -11.40 8.23
N ASP A 84 -6.40 -11.37 9.44
CA ASP A 84 -5.89 -12.53 10.16
C ASP A 84 -4.93 -13.39 9.31
N TRP A 85 -3.89 -12.74 8.76
CA TRP A 85 -2.89 -13.41 7.93
C TRP A 85 -1.46 -13.06 8.34
N ASP A 86 -0.55 -14.02 8.18
CA ASP A 86 0.88 -13.84 8.42
C ASP A 86 1.58 -13.44 7.11
N PRO A 87 2.02 -12.17 6.97
CA PRO A 87 2.68 -11.69 5.76
C PRO A 87 4.05 -12.33 5.53
N PHE A 88 4.63 -12.99 6.54
CA PHE A 88 5.96 -13.59 6.47
C PHE A 88 5.94 -15.12 6.39
N LYS A 89 4.75 -15.72 6.27
CA LYS A 89 4.59 -17.19 6.17
C LYS A 89 5.40 -17.81 5.03
N HIS A 90 5.49 -17.12 3.90
CA HIS A 90 6.14 -17.61 2.68
C HIS A 90 7.39 -16.81 2.29
N THR A 91 7.46 -15.55 2.69
CA THR A 91 8.59 -14.66 2.40
C THR A 91 9.14 -14.16 3.72
N PRO A 92 10.34 -14.60 4.15
CA PRO A 92 10.97 -14.10 5.36
C PRO A 92 11.07 -12.57 5.37
N ARG A 93 10.99 -11.95 6.56
CA ARG A 93 10.94 -10.48 6.69
C ARG A 93 12.13 -9.77 6.03
N ASP A 94 13.33 -10.32 6.15
CA ASP A 94 14.55 -9.81 5.51
C ASP A 94 14.50 -9.89 3.97
N GLN A 95 13.71 -10.81 3.43
CA GLN A 95 13.46 -10.98 1.98
C GLN A 95 12.19 -10.26 1.49
N ALA A 96 11.36 -9.75 2.40
CA ALA A 96 10.13 -9.02 2.07
C ALA A 96 10.34 -7.51 1.87
N THR A 97 11.59 -7.08 1.65
CA THR A 97 11.92 -5.67 1.42
C THR A 97 11.75 -5.29 -0.05
N VAL A 98 11.54 -4.00 -0.32
CA VAL A 98 11.45 -3.47 -1.69
C VAL A 98 12.66 -3.87 -2.54
N GLY A 99 13.87 -3.77 -1.97
CA GLY A 99 15.11 -4.14 -2.66
C GLY A 99 15.19 -5.64 -2.96
N ALA A 100 14.88 -6.49 -1.97
CA ALA A 100 14.89 -7.93 -2.15
C ALA A 100 13.87 -8.38 -3.21
N LEU A 101 12.63 -7.85 -3.16
CA LEU A 101 11.59 -8.21 -4.13
C LEU A 101 11.90 -7.71 -5.54
N ARG A 102 12.47 -6.51 -5.70
CA ARG A 102 12.90 -6.00 -7.02
C ARG A 102 14.05 -6.82 -7.61
N ALA A 103 14.94 -7.36 -6.78
CA ALA A 103 16.01 -8.23 -7.26
C ALA A 103 15.50 -9.56 -7.84
N LEU A 104 14.25 -9.96 -7.54
CA LEU A 104 13.61 -11.15 -8.11
C LEU A 104 12.90 -10.88 -9.45
N ALA A 105 12.73 -9.62 -9.86
CA ALA A 105 11.91 -9.21 -11.00
C ALA A 105 12.72 -8.41 -12.05
N THR A 106 13.98 -8.78 -12.25
CA THR A 106 14.90 -8.07 -13.16
C THR A 106 14.54 -8.23 -14.64
N ASP A 107 13.69 -9.20 -14.96
CA ASP A 107 13.17 -9.52 -16.29
C ASP A 107 11.86 -8.78 -16.62
N VAL A 108 11.30 -8.02 -15.68
CA VAL A 108 10.04 -7.28 -15.87
C VAL A 108 10.31 -5.88 -16.42
N ASP A 109 9.80 -5.60 -17.62
CA ASP A 109 9.80 -4.24 -18.19
C ASP A 109 8.71 -3.38 -17.53
N VAL A 110 9.15 -2.36 -16.79
CA VAL A 110 8.28 -1.39 -16.10
C VAL A 110 8.21 -0.04 -16.82
N SER A 111 8.71 0.04 -18.05
CA SER A 111 8.68 1.28 -18.82
C SER A 111 7.27 1.65 -19.28
N GLU A 112 6.96 2.96 -19.21
CA GLU A 112 5.71 3.47 -19.74
C GLU A 112 5.64 3.22 -21.26
N THR A 113 4.59 2.52 -21.68
CA THR A 113 4.38 2.18 -23.09
C THR A 113 3.05 2.77 -23.58
N SER A 114 3.09 3.47 -24.70
CA SER A 114 1.86 3.98 -25.32
C SER A 114 0.92 2.83 -25.71
N LYS A 115 -0.40 3.05 -25.65
CA LYS A 115 -1.39 2.03 -26.08
C LYS A 115 -1.18 1.53 -27.51
N VAL A 116 -0.66 2.38 -28.39
CA VAL A 116 -0.36 2.03 -29.80
C VAL A 116 0.78 1.04 -29.85
N GLU A 117 1.89 1.35 -29.19
CA GLU A 117 3.07 0.50 -29.16
C GLU A 117 2.80 -0.83 -28.46
N TYR A 118 2.05 -0.81 -27.34
CA TYR A 118 1.62 -2.02 -26.66
C TYR A 118 0.83 -2.96 -27.59
N LYS A 119 -0.15 -2.42 -28.33
CA LYS A 119 -0.94 -3.22 -29.29
C LYS A 119 -0.07 -3.82 -30.40
N ARG A 120 0.91 -3.08 -30.90
CA ARG A 120 1.86 -3.57 -31.91
C ARG A 120 2.66 -4.75 -31.38
N ARG A 121 3.30 -4.60 -30.22
CA ARG A 121 4.10 -5.66 -29.57
C ARG A 121 3.27 -6.91 -29.26
N TRP A 122 2.04 -6.72 -28.77
CA TRP A 122 1.14 -7.82 -28.46
C TRP A 122 0.77 -8.62 -29.72
N ALA A 123 0.44 -7.93 -30.82
CA ALA A 123 0.11 -8.59 -32.08
C ALA A 123 1.29 -9.37 -32.67
N GLU A 124 2.53 -8.89 -32.52
CA GLU A 124 3.74 -9.58 -32.99
C GLU A 124 4.08 -10.84 -32.19
N THR A 125 3.74 -10.85 -30.90
CA THR A 125 4.06 -11.97 -29.98
C THR A 125 2.96 -13.03 -29.91
N HIS A 126 1.75 -12.72 -30.40
CA HIS A 126 0.57 -13.60 -30.34
C HIS A 126 -0.01 -13.93 -31.74
N ALA A 127 0.76 -13.70 -32.80
CA ALA A 127 0.48 -14.17 -34.16
C ALA A 127 1.10 -15.56 -34.40
#